data_AF-A0A954UM97-F1
#
_entry.id   AF-A0A954UM97-F1
#
_cell.length_a   1.000
_cell.length_b   1.000
_cell.length_c   1.000
_cell.angle_alpha   90.00
_cell.angle_beta   90.00
_cell.angle_gamma   90.00
#
_symmetry.space_group_name_H-M   'P 1'
#
loop_
_entity.id
_entity.type
_entity.pdbx_description
1 polymer ?
#
loop_
_entity_poly.entity_id
_entity_poly.type
_entity_poly.pdbx_seq_one_letter_code
_entity_poly.pdbx_strand_id
1 'polypeptide(L)'
;MKRFGSIAVVAIVTLLVASTADARPQYLKAATAHYPAAASALGEAKCGACHGEKKSMLSTYAMALKEATGKNQKDADKINEALDKAGAKKNDDGVTYESLFKAGKLPKPYTK
;
A
#
# COMPACT_ATOMS: atom_id res chain seq x y z
N MET A 1 2.97 34.15 -61.04
CA MET A 1 3.92 33.50 -60.12
C MET A 1 3.30 33.51 -58.73
N LYS A 2 2.74 32.38 -58.27
CA LYS A 2 2.17 32.28 -56.92
C LYS A 2 2.34 30.84 -56.45
N ARG A 3 3.32 30.61 -55.58
CA ARG A 3 3.55 29.30 -54.97
C ARG A 3 3.71 29.47 -53.47
N PHE A 4 2.61 29.12 -52.80
CA PHE A 4 2.51 28.36 -51.57
C PHE A 4 3.47 28.72 -50.42
N GLY A 5 2.90 29.45 -49.44
CA GLY A 5 3.43 29.51 -48.09
C GLY A 5 3.41 28.14 -47.44
N SER A 6 4.44 27.85 -46.66
CA SER A 6 4.52 26.67 -45.80
C SER A 6 4.78 27.16 -44.38
N ILE A 7 3.72 27.24 -43.57
CA ILE A 7 3.83 27.36 -42.12
C ILE A 7 4.02 25.94 -41.61
N ALA A 8 5.25 25.62 -41.18
CA ALA A 8 5.55 24.35 -40.53
C ALA A 8 5.00 24.39 -39.10
N VAL A 9 3.88 23.68 -38.85
CA VAL A 9 3.34 23.47 -37.51
C VAL A 9 4.09 22.29 -36.89
N VAL A 10 5.03 22.58 -35.99
CA VAL A 10 5.72 21.56 -35.18
C VAL A 10 4.77 21.12 -34.06
N ALA A 11 4.12 19.97 -34.25
CA ALA A 11 3.32 19.32 -33.22
C ALA A 11 4.24 18.70 -32.17
N ILE A 12 4.38 19.35 -31.02
CA ILE A 12 5.09 18.80 -29.86
C ILE A 12 4.16 17.76 -29.22
N VAL A 13 4.39 16.48 -29.51
CA VAL A 13 3.73 15.36 -28.83
C VAL A 13 4.42 15.17 -27.48
N THR A 14 3.86 15.73 -26.42
CA THR A 14 4.27 15.44 -25.05
C THR A 14 3.82 14.03 -24.67
N LEU A 15 4.74 13.07 -24.76
CA LEU A 15 4.58 11.73 -24.20
C LEU A 15 4.44 11.82 -22.67
N LEU A 16 3.20 11.76 -22.18
CA LEU A 16 2.88 11.50 -20.79
C LEU A 16 3.32 10.08 -20.45
N VAL A 17 4.54 9.94 -19.91
CA VAL A 17 4.96 8.71 -19.21
C VAL A 17 4.12 8.58 -17.94
N ALA A 18 2.98 7.90 -18.05
CA ALA A 18 2.20 7.48 -16.90
C ALA A 18 3.01 6.47 -16.09
N SER A 19 3.51 6.89 -14.92
CA SER A 19 4.15 6.00 -13.96
C SER A 19 3.17 4.92 -13.55
N THR A 20 3.42 3.67 -13.95
CA THR A 20 2.61 2.52 -13.54
C THR A 20 2.69 2.35 -12.03
N ALA A 21 1.57 2.51 -11.34
CA ALA A 21 1.47 2.15 -9.94
C ALA A 21 1.49 0.62 -9.84
N ASP A 22 2.67 0.04 -9.62
CA ASP A 22 2.79 -1.40 -9.38
C ASP A 22 2.00 -1.80 -8.14
N ALA A 23 0.95 -2.59 -8.35
CA ALA A 23 0.26 -3.28 -7.27
C ALA A 23 1.27 -4.19 -6.56
N ARG A 24 1.25 -4.17 -5.22
CA ARG A 24 2.17 -4.96 -4.38
C ARG A 24 1.42 -6.09 -3.67
N PRO A 25 0.90 -7.08 -4.41
CA PRO A 25 0.01 -8.10 -3.87
C PRO A 25 0.69 -8.98 -2.81
N GLN A 26 2.03 -9.05 -2.80
CA GLN A 26 2.78 -9.87 -1.84
C GLN A 26 2.51 -9.47 -0.38
N TYR A 27 2.27 -8.19 -0.10
CA TYR A 27 2.00 -7.74 1.27
C TYR A 27 0.61 -8.18 1.75
N LEU A 28 -0.41 -8.06 0.90
CA LEU A 28 -1.75 -8.50 1.26
C LEU A 28 -1.80 -10.03 1.40
N LYS A 29 -1.11 -10.76 0.51
CA LYS A 29 -0.98 -12.22 0.60
C LYS A 29 -0.27 -12.64 1.90
N ALA A 30 0.85 -12.00 2.24
CA ALA A 30 1.55 -12.29 3.49
C ALA A 30 0.68 -11.95 4.71
N ALA A 31 0.05 -10.76 4.74
CA ALA A 31 -0.80 -10.35 5.86
C ALA A 31 -2.01 -11.28 6.08
N THR A 32 -2.68 -11.70 5.00
CA THR A 32 -3.82 -12.63 5.09
C THR A 32 -3.42 -14.03 5.56
N ALA A 33 -2.22 -14.50 5.17
CA ALA A 33 -1.68 -15.76 5.66
C ALA A 33 -1.20 -15.68 7.12
N HIS A 34 -0.58 -14.56 7.49
CA HIS A 34 -0.02 -14.32 8.81
C HIS A 34 -1.11 -14.02 9.86
N TYR A 35 -2.22 -13.40 9.43
CA TYR A 35 -3.38 -13.09 10.27
C TYR A 35 -4.66 -13.75 9.76
N PRO A 36 -4.80 -15.08 9.90
CA PRO A 36 -5.92 -15.82 9.30
C PRO A 36 -7.29 -15.35 9.83
N ALA A 37 -7.39 -14.97 11.11
CA ALA A 37 -8.62 -14.46 11.70
C ALA A 37 -9.09 -13.13 11.06
N ALA A 38 -8.16 -12.33 10.51
CA ALA A 38 -8.46 -11.08 9.82
C ALA A 38 -8.40 -11.22 8.28
N ALA A 39 -8.21 -12.42 7.74
CA ALA A 39 -7.99 -12.61 6.31
C ALA A 39 -9.14 -12.06 5.45
N SER A 40 -10.39 -12.29 5.86
CA SER A 40 -11.56 -11.73 5.17
C SER A 40 -11.57 -10.21 5.21
N ALA A 41 -11.38 -9.61 6.39
CA ALA A 41 -11.35 -8.15 6.54
C ALA A 41 -10.21 -7.51 5.73
N LEU A 42 -9.02 -8.12 5.74
CA LEU A 42 -7.86 -7.71 4.93
C LEU A 42 -8.14 -7.83 3.42
N GLY A 43 -8.79 -8.91 3.00
CA GLY A 43 -9.20 -9.13 1.62
C GLY A 43 -10.21 -8.09 1.14
N GLU A 44 -11.21 -7.79 1.96
CA GLU A 44 -12.20 -6.74 1.70
C GLU A 44 -11.53 -5.36 1.64
N ALA A 45 -10.54 -5.12 2.51
CA ALA A 45 -9.75 -3.90 2.55
C ALA A 45 -8.93 -3.63 1.30
N LYS A 46 -8.48 -4.65 0.56
CA LYS A 46 -7.68 -4.52 -0.67
C LYS A 46 -6.56 -3.46 -0.55
N CYS A 47 -5.70 -3.60 0.45
CA CYS A 47 -4.64 -2.64 0.85
C CYS A 47 -5.08 -1.45 1.71
N GLY A 48 -6.38 -1.26 1.94
CA GLY A 48 -6.98 -0.24 2.83
C GLY A 48 -6.47 -0.27 4.28
N ALA A 49 -5.96 -1.42 4.73
CA ALA A 49 -5.34 -1.59 6.04
C ALA A 49 -3.92 -0.98 6.12
N CYS A 50 -3.26 -0.84 4.96
CA CYS A 50 -1.89 -0.33 4.84
C CYS A 50 -1.82 1.03 4.15
N HIS A 51 -2.84 1.42 3.39
CA HIS A 51 -3.01 2.74 2.82
C HIS A 51 -4.46 3.14 3.07
N GLY A 52 -4.72 4.35 3.55
CA GLY A 52 -6.07 4.91 3.51
C GLY A 52 -6.48 5.26 2.08
N GLU A 53 -7.51 6.09 1.95
CA GLU A 53 -8.03 6.61 0.67
C GLU A 53 -6.93 7.08 -0.31
N LYS A 54 -5.82 7.63 0.22
CA LYS A 54 -4.66 8.06 -0.56
C LYS A 54 -3.39 7.40 -0.02
N LYS A 55 -2.43 7.11 -0.90
CA LYS A 55 -1.13 6.50 -0.56
C LYS A 55 -0.35 7.25 0.54
N SER A 56 -0.52 8.58 0.63
CA SER A 56 0.10 9.41 1.67
C SER A 56 -0.56 9.27 3.04
N MET A 57 -1.80 8.80 3.09
CA MET A 57 -2.56 8.58 4.32
C MET A 57 -2.24 7.19 4.87
N LEU A 58 -1.04 7.05 5.44
CA LEU A 58 -0.64 5.83 6.14
C LEU A 58 -1.25 5.84 7.55
N SER A 59 -1.83 4.71 7.96
CA SER A 59 -2.10 4.47 9.37
C SER A 59 -0.79 4.35 10.14
N THR A 60 -0.83 4.54 11.46
CA THR A 60 0.31 4.30 12.35
C THR A 60 0.85 2.87 12.21
N TYR A 61 -0.04 1.87 12.06
CA TYR A 61 0.35 0.51 11.70
C TYR A 61 1.09 0.45 10.35
N ALA A 62 0.55 1.08 9.31
CA ALA A 62 1.18 1.08 7.99
C ALA A 62 2.56 1.74 7.98
N MET A 63 2.73 2.82 8.76
CA MET A 63 4.02 3.46 8.95
C MET A 63 5.01 2.50 9.61
N ALA A 64 4.59 1.79 10.66
CA ALA A 64 5.42 0.79 11.33
C ALA A 64 5.82 -0.35 10.38
N LEU A 65 4.88 -0.86 9.58
CA LEU A 65 5.16 -1.90 8.60
C LEU A 65 6.11 -1.41 7.51
N LYS A 66 5.94 -0.18 7.02
CA LYS A 66 6.84 0.43 6.04
C LYS A 66 8.25 0.63 6.59
N GLU A 67 8.37 1.05 7.85
CA GLU A 67 9.66 1.20 8.54
C GLU A 67 10.39 -0.14 8.66
N ALA A 68 9.66 -1.21 9.01
CA ALA A 68 10.23 -2.54 9.17
C ALA A 68 10.55 -3.25 7.84
N THR A 69 9.74 -3.05 6.79
CA THR A 69 9.93 -3.72 5.48
C THR A 69 10.85 -2.95 4.53
N GLY A 70 10.97 -1.63 4.70
CA GLY A 70 11.64 -0.76 3.74
C GLY A 70 10.84 -0.58 2.44
N LYS A 71 11.53 -0.28 1.34
CA LYS A 71 10.89 -0.02 0.04
C LYS A 71 10.72 -1.32 -0.75
N ASN A 72 9.46 -1.68 -1.05
CA ASN A 72 9.10 -2.75 -2.00
C ASN A 72 9.80 -4.10 -1.73
N GLN A 73 9.74 -4.55 -0.49
CA GLN A 73 10.22 -5.87 -0.08
C GLN A 73 9.49 -6.98 -0.86
N LYS A 74 10.25 -7.99 -1.29
CA LYS A 74 9.77 -9.15 -2.04
C LYS A 74 9.99 -10.47 -1.31
N ASP A 75 10.93 -10.49 -0.36
CA ASP A 75 11.22 -11.64 0.47
C ASP A 75 10.09 -11.88 1.48
N ALA A 76 9.51 -13.08 1.45
CA ALA A 76 8.34 -13.40 2.27
C ALA A 76 8.67 -13.43 3.76
N ASP A 77 9.85 -13.94 4.14
CA ASP A 77 10.27 -14.04 5.54
C ASP A 77 10.50 -12.66 6.13
N LYS A 78 11.14 -11.75 5.37
CA LYS A 78 11.29 -10.34 5.78
C LYS A 78 9.96 -9.61 5.88
N ILE A 79 8.97 -9.96 5.06
CA ILE A 79 7.63 -9.38 5.18
C ILE A 79 6.96 -9.91 6.45
N ASN A 80 7.05 -11.21 6.74
CA ASN A 80 6.50 -11.79 7.97
C ASN A 80 7.15 -11.20 9.23
N GLU A 81 8.48 -11.10 9.27
CA GLU A 81 9.20 -10.48 10.39
C GLU A 81 8.76 -9.02 10.61
N ALA A 82 8.50 -8.30 9.52
CA ALA A 82 8.01 -6.94 9.61
C ALA A 82 6.54 -6.86 10.05
N LEU A 83 5.70 -7.84 9.68
CA LEU A 83 4.34 -7.98 10.18
C LEU A 83 4.35 -8.25 11.69
N ASP A 84 5.28 -9.08 12.19
CA ASP A 84 5.48 -9.32 13.62
C ASP A 84 5.90 -8.03 14.35
N LYS A 85 6.93 -7.34 13.84
CA LYS A 85 7.44 -6.08 14.42
C LYS A 85 6.37 -4.99 14.44
N ALA A 86 5.62 -4.84 13.35
CA ALA A 86 4.52 -3.88 13.30
C ALA A 86 3.37 -4.31 14.20
N GLY A 87 3.03 -5.61 14.22
CA GLY A 87 1.98 -6.20 15.05
C GLY A 87 2.19 -5.98 16.55
N ALA A 88 3.44 -6.04 17.01
CA ALA A 88 3.80 -5.84 18.41
C ALA A 88 3.64 -4.37 18.90
N LYS A 89 3.58 -3.39 17.99
CA LYS A 89 3.34 -1.99 18.38
C LYS A 89 1.89 -1.82 18.86
N LYS A 90 1.70 -0.89 19.79
CA LYS A 90 0.39 -0.51 20.32
C LYS A 90 -0.26 0.58 19.48
N ASN A 91 -1.59 0.54 19.40
CA ASN A 91 -2.40 1.65 18.92
C ASN A 91 -2.59 2.71 20.03
N ASP A 92 -3.30 3.79 19.71
CA ASP A 92 -3.57 4.89 20.65
C ASP A 92 -4.41 4.45 21.86
N ASP A 93 -5.16 3.35 21.73
CA ASP A 93 -5.94 2.73 22.83
C ASP A 93 -5.10 1.77 23.70
N GLY A 94 -3.79 1.63 23.44
CA GLY A 94 -2.89 0.75 24.17
C GLY A 94 -2.96 -0.74 23.81
N VAL A 95 -3.75 -1.12 22.81
CA VAL A 95 -3.91 -2.49 22.30
C VAL A 95 -2.88 -2.75 21.19
N THR A 96 -2.27 -3.93 21.16
CA THR A 96 -1.33 -4.27 20.06
C THR A 96 -2.08 -4.48 18.75
N TYR A 97 -1.47 -4.09 17.63
CA TYR A 97 -2.09 -4.32 16.32
C TYR A 97 -2.30 -5.81 16.03
N GLU A 98 -1.39 -6.66 16.48
CA GLU A 98 -1.53 -8.12 16.43
C GLU A 98 -2.79 -8.59 17.15
N SER A 99 -3.12 -8.02 18.32
CA SER A 99 -4.34 -8.38 19.06
C SER A 99 -5.60 -8.01 18.28
N LEU A 100 -5.59 -6.89 17.54
CA LEU A 100 -6.70 -6.52 16.66
C LEU A 100 -6.87 -7.54 15.53
N PHE A 101 -5.77 -7.91 14.86
CA PHE A 101 -5.81 -8.89 13.78
C PHE A 101 -6.24 -10.28 14.26
N LYS A 102 -5.78 -10.71 15.43
CA LYS A 102 -6.24 -11.96 16.08
C LYS A 102 -7.73 -11.92 16.41
N ALA A 103 -8.28 -10.74 16.69
CA ALA A 103 -9.72 -10.51 16.87
C ALA A 103 -10.49 -10.34 15.54
N GLY A 104 -9.84 -10.54 14.38
CA GLY A 104 -10.44 -10.35 13.06
C GLY A 104 -10.72 -8.89 12.68
N LYS A 105 -10.13 -7.94 13.42
CA LYS A 105 -10.30 -6.50 13.22
C LYS A 105 -9.07 -5.90 12.52
N LEU A 106 -9.28 -4.74 11.89
CA LEU A 106 -8.21 -3.97 11.26
C LEU A 106 -7.81 -2.76 12.12
N PRO A 107 -6.52 -2.39 12.13
CA PRO A 107 -6.07 -1.16 12.76
C PRO A 107 -6.67 0.06 12.06
N LYS A 108 -7.12 1.05 12.84
CA LYS A 108 -7.56 2.34 12.33
C LYS A 108 -6.34 3.22 11.97
N PRO A 109 -6.51 4.22 11.09
CA PRO A 109 -7.65 4.41 10.19
C PRO A 109 -7.71 3.29 9.14
N TYR A 110 -8.91 2.74 8.97
CA TYR A 110 -9.24 1.83 7.88
C TYR A 110 -10.31 2.52 7.05
N THR A 111 -9.88 3.17 5.97
CA THR A 111 -10.77 3.77 4.97
C THR A 111 -10.35 3.29 3.59
N LYS A 112 -11.34 2.98 2.76
CA LYS A 112 -11.14 2.52 1.39
C LYS A 112 -11.28 3.68 0.43
#